data_AF-A0A3R9L5M4-F1
#
_entry.id   AF-A0A3R9L5M4-F1
#
_cell.length_a   1.000
_cell.length_b   1.000
_cell.length_c   1.000
_cell.angle_alpha   90.00
_cell.angle_beta   90.00
_cell.angle_gamma   90.00
#
_symmetry.space_group_name_H-M   'P 1'
#
loop_
_entity.id
_entity.type
_entity.pdbx_description
1 polymer ?
#
loop_
_entity_poly.entity_id
_entity_poly.type
_entity_poly.pdbx_seq_one_letter_code
_entity_poly.pdbx_strand_id
1 'polypeptide(L)'
;MSEFHPFKNMDLPDLSDVQFNRDSAVIMVPVLLIMLAELLLFAEMDYLSICIHVALLLGLPLASIHFSKKEVTMAFQALMLLPLLRLVNISMPIFFDTTLYVFIFIYAPLIIPVYLVAKDQDITLSLRGFRDVNRMWLVYIFLAILVAILIAQGEYAILASSYLISDLSFISLLKISLVMVIFVGFVEELIFRFILQTRLADTFGTWPGLIITSLLFGVMHSGYGAPLEVLMTAFAGVILGYMFLRTKSISFVSLTHGFVNVFLFGVIPHLGPGLGLF
;
A
#
# COMPACT_ATOMS: atom_id res chain seq x y z
N MET A 1 21.07 -7.27 -34.48
CA MET A 1 20.40 -7.99 -33.37
C MET A 1 21.08 -7.56 -32.09
N SER A 2 20.61 -6.48 -31.46
CA SER A 2 21.09 -6.07 -30.13
C SER A 2 20.31 -6.85 -29.08
N GLU A 3 21.02 -7.53 -28.18
CA GLU A 3 20.45 -8.23 -27.03
C GLU A 3 19.67 -7.24 -26.14
N PHE A 4 18.35 -7.27 -26.27
CA PHE A 4 17.43 -6.55 -25.40
C PHE A 4 17.21 -7.35 -24.12
N HIS A 5 18.06 -7.10 -23.13
CA HIS A 5 17.89 -7.63 -21.78
C HIS A 5 16.93 -6.72 -20.98
N PRO A 6 15.83 -7.24 -20.41
CA PRO A 6 14.85 -6.45 -19.64
C PRO A 6 15.41 -5.86 -18.33
N PHE A 7 16.68 -6.13 -18.02
CA PHE A 7 17.37 -5.66 -16.83
C PHE A 7 18.64 -4.86 -17.12
N LYS A 8 18.96 -4.58 -18.39
CA LYS A 8 20.20 -3.89 -18.77
C LYS A 8 20.00 -2.38 -18.54
N ASN A 9 20.75 -1.84 -17.57
CA ASN A 9 20.74 -0.45 -17.09
C ASN A 9 19.61 -0.09 -16.10
N MET A 10 19.44 -0.90 -15.05
CA MET A 10 18.81 -0.44 -13.81
C MET A 10 19.91 -0.33 -12.76
N ASP A 11 20.54 0.84 -12.67
CA ASP A 11 21.45 1.13 -11.56
C ASP A 11 20.64 0.99 -10.26
N LEU A 12 20.98 -0.02 -9.48
CA LEU A 12 20.42 -0.18 -8.15
C LEU A 12 20.93 1.00 -7.31
N PRO A 13 20.07 1.68 -6.54
CA PRO A 13 20.50 2.77 -5.69
C PRO A 13 21.53 2.26 -4.68
N ASP A 14 22.61 3.03 -4.52
CA ASP A 14 23.75 2.71 -3.66
C ASP A 14 23.28 2.49 -2.21
N LEU A 15 23.90 1.52 -1.53
CA LEU A 15 23.62 1.20 -0.13
C LEU A 15 24.20 2.27 0.82
N SER A 16 25.05 3.19 0.31
CA SER A 16 25.77 4.20 1.11
C SER A 16 24.96 5.42 1.54
N ASP A 17 23.76 5.66 1.02
CA ASP A 17 23.06 6.96 1.18
C ASP A 17 22.12 7.03 2.40
N VAL A 18 22.56 6.53 3.56
CA VAL A 18 21.82 6.70 4.81
C VAL A 18 22.24 8.01 5.47
N GLN A 19 21.43 9.06 5.32
CA GLN A 19 21.66 10.35 5.97
C GLN A 19 20.73 10.52 7.19
N PHE A 20 21.26 10.25 8.38
CA PHE A 20 20.58 10.64 9.63
C PHE A 20 20.95 12.08 9.98
N ASN A 21 20.02 13.00 9.72
CA ASN A 21 20.14 14.39 10.11
C ASN A 21 18.93 14.81 10.98
N ARG A 22 18.90 16.08 11.40
CA ARG A 22 17.81 16.63 12.24
C ARG A 22 16.43 16.47 11.58
N ASP A 23 16.35 16.60 10.26
CA ASP A 23 15.10 16.49 9.51
C ASP A 23 14.61 15.04 9.46
N SER A 24 15.52 14.08 9.27
CA SER A 24 15.23 12.65 9.36
C SER A 24 14.66 12.29 10.74
N ALA A 25 15.20 12.86 11.82
CA ALA A 25 14.69 12.66 13.17
C ALA A 25 13.27 13.23 13.34
N VAL A 26 13.01 14.43 12.79
CA VAL A 26 11.68 15.06 12.83
C VAL A 26 10.64 14.24 12.09
N ILE A 27 10.98 13.67 10.93
CA ILE A 27 10.08 12.82 10.13
C ILE A 27 9.86 11.45 10.78
N MET A 28 10.85 10.93 11.50
CA MET A 28 10.72 9.66 12.21
C MET A 28 9.69 9.71 13.35
N VAL A 29 9.50 10.87 14.00
CA VAL A 29 8.51 11.01 15.08
C VAL A 29 7.09 10.61 14.64
N PRO A 30 6.50 11.19 13.58
CA PRO A 30 5.18 10.78 13.12
C PRO A 30 5.13 9.34 12.59
N VAL A 31 6.22 8.82 11.98
CA VAL A 31 6.31 7.39 11.60
C VAL A 31 6.10 6.50 12.83
N LEU A 32 6.85 6.75 13.92
CA LEU A 32 6.75 5.99 15.15
C LEU A 32 5.39 6.15 15.85
N LEU A 33 4.81 7.35 15.80
CA LEU A 33 3.47 7.59 16.35
C LEU A 33 2.36 6.87 15.58
N ILE A 34 2.45 6.79 14.25
CA ILE A 34 1.53 5.98 13.43
C ILE A 34 1.67 4.51 13.82
N MET A 35 2.90 3.98 13.88
CA MET A 35 3.13 2.59 14.29
C MET A 35 2.58 2.32 15.70
N LEU A 36 2.78 3.24 16.65
CA LEU A 36 2.22 3.12 17.99
C LEU A 36 0.69 3.13 17.98
N ALA A 37 0.05 4.00 17.20
CA ALA A 37 -1.40 4.06 17.09
C ALA A 37 -1.99 2.76 16.53
N GLU A 38 -1.34 2.17 15.54
CA GLU A 38 -1.73 0.89 14.94
C GLU A 38 -1.50 -0.28 15.89
N LEU A 39 -0.42 -0.29 16.67
CA LEU A 39 -0.18 -1.29 17.72
C LEU A 39 -1.18 -1.17 18.89
N LEU A 40 -1.63 0.04 19.21
CA LEU A 40 -2.69 0.26 20.20
C LEU A 40 -4.04 -0.24 19.69
N LEU A 41 -4.34 -0.04 18.40
CA LEU A 41 -5.53 -0.62 17.78
C LEU A 41 -5.48 -2.15 17.84
N PHE A 42 -4.32 -2.73 17.53
CA PHE A 42 -4.09 -4.17 17.65
C PHE A 42 -4.31 -4.68 19.07
N ALA A 43 -3.93 -3.90 20.09
CA ALA A 43 -4.10 -4.22 21.50
C ALA A 43 -5.51 -3.91 22.04
N GLU A 44 -6.51 -3.71 21.17
CA GLU A 44 -7.90 -3.37 21.51
C GLU A 44 -8.03 -2.06 22.32
N MET A 45 -7.04 -1.16 22.24
CA MET A 45 -7.04 0.16 22.87
C MET A 45 -7.55 1.24 21.90
N ASP A 46 -8.73 1.00 21.32
CA ASP A 46 -9.30 1.75 20.20
C ASP A 46 -9.35 3.26 20.44
N TYR A 47 -9.82 3.68 21.63
CA TYR A 47 -9.94 5.10 21.97
C TYR A 47 -8.59 5.83 21.88
N LEU A 48 -7.53 5.22 22.42
CA LEU A 48 -6.20 5.83 22.44
C LEU A 48 -5.59 5.86 21.03
N SER A 49 -5.78 4.77 20.26
CA SER A 49 -5.39 4.71 18.85
C SER A 49 -6.05 5.84 18.04
N ILE A 50 -7.38 5.99 18.15
CA ILE A 50 -8.14 7.04 17.46
C ILE A 50 -7.64 8.42 17.86
N CYS A 51 -7.41 8.67 19.16
CA CYS A 51 -6.86 9.94 19.64
C CYS A 51 -5.53 10.27 18.98
N ILE A 52 -4.61 9.30 18.85
CA ILE A 52 -3.31 9.52 18.22
C ILE A 52 -3.47 9.76 16.70
N HIS A 53 -4.31 9.00 16.00
CA HIS A 53 -4.56 9.23 14.58
C HIS A 53 -5.18 10.61 14.32
N VAL A 54 -6.14 11.06 15.14
CA VAL A 54 -6.72 12.40 15.04
C VAL A 54 -5.67 13.47 15.34
N ALA A 55 -4.85 13.29 16.37
CA ALA A 55 -3.78 14.21 16.70
C ALA A 55 -2.75 14.32 15.58
N LEU A 56 -2.40 13.22 14.90
CA LEU A 56 -1.51 13.22 13.73
C LEU A 56 -2.15 13.90 12.52
N LEU A 57 -3.42 13.61 12.23
CA LEU A 57 -4.15 14.18 11.10
C LEU A 57 -4.25 15.72 11.21
N LEU A 58 -4.45 16.25 12.42
CA LEU A 58 -4.49 17.70 12.67
C LEU A 58 -3.11 18.31 12.92
N GLY A 59 -2.21 17.57 13.55
CA GLY A 59 -0.89 18.04 13.98
C GLY A 59 0.11 18.15 12.83
N LEU A 60 0.13 17.21 11.88
CA LEU A 60 1.05 17.24 10.74
C LEU A 60 0.91 18.50 9.85
N PRO A 61 -0.31 18.92 9.43
CA PRO A 61 -0.45 20.16 8.67
C PRO A 61 -0.08 21.41 9.49
N LEU A 62 -0.38 21.44 10.80
CA LEU A 62 0.00 22.56 11.68
C LEU A 62 1.53 22.61 11.90
N ALA A 63 2.16 21.46 12.04
CA ALA A 63 3.60 21.34 12.14
C ALA A 63 4.28 21.85 10.87
N SER A 64 3.72 21.57 9.69
CA SER A 64 4.25 22.07 8.41
C SER A 64 4.38 23.60 8.33
N ILE A 65 3.63 24.37 9.11
CA ILE A 65 3.77 25.84 9.19
C ILE A 65 5.12 26.25 9.79
N HIS A 66 5.66 25.43 10.70
CA HIS A 66 6.89 25.72 11.44
C HIS A 66 8.15 25.23 10.72
N PHE A 67 8.02 24.35 9.72
CA PHE A 67 9.15 23.81 8.96
C PHE A 67 9.23 24.47 7.58
N SER A 68 10.33 25.18 7.32
CA SER A 68 10.54 25.87 6.04
C SER A 68 11.07 24.96 4.92
N LYS A 69 11.55 23.75 5.26
CA LYS A 69 12.09 22.80 4.28
C LYS A 69 10.96 22.02 3.59
N LYS A 70 10.94 22.07 2.26
CA LYS A 70 9.89 21.43 1.44
C LYS A 70 9.87 19.92 1.62
N GLU A 71 11.03 19.29 1.81
CA GLU A 71 11.18 17.85 1.97
C GLU A 71 10.45 17.34 3.22
N VAL A 72 10.55 18.09 4.33
CA VAL A 72 9.88 17.76 5.60
C VAL A 72 8.37 17.90 5.48
N THR A 73 7.89 19.00 4.89
CA THR A 73 6.44 19.23 4.73
C THR A 73 5.80 18.23 3.77
N MET A 74 6.51 17.85 2.69
CA MET A 74 6.08 16.78 1.78
C MET A 74 6.00 15.42 2.47
N ALA A 75 6.96 15.09 3.34
CA ALA A 75 6.92 13.87 4.14
C ALA A 75 5.74 13.88 5.13
N PHE A 76 5.44 15.03 5.75
CA PHE A 76 4.27 15.17 6.63
C PHE A 76 2.95 15.00 5.88
N GLN A 77 2.80 15.57 4.69
CA GLN A 77 1.63 15.35 3.83
C GLN A 77 1.47 13.88 3.44
N ALA A 78 2.58 13.19 3.11
CA ALA A 78 2.55 11.78 2.79
C ALA A 78 2.11 10.93 4.00
N LEU A 79 2.70 11.18 5.17
CA LEU A 79 2.40 10.45 6.41
C LEU A 79 0.97 10.71 6.90
N MET A 80 0.40 11.88 6.63
CA MET A 80 -0.99 12.23 6.98
C MET A 80 -2.03 11.33 6.30
N LEU A 81 -1.71 10.77 5.13
CA LEU A 81 -2.63 9.89 4.40
C LEU A 81 -2.94 8.59 5.18
N LEU A 82 -2.03 8.13 6.05
CA LEU A 82 -2.20 6.90 6.84
C LEU A 82 -3.23 7.05 7.97
N PRO A 83 -3.13 8.03 8.90
CA PRO A 83 -4.18 8.26 9.88
C PRO A 83 -5.52 8.63 9.22
N LEU A 84 -5.50 9.32 8.06
CA LEU A 84 -6.72 9.58 7.32
C LEU A 84 -7.36 8.28 6.81
N LEU A 85 -6.58 7.39 6.17
CA LEU A 85 -7.04 6.07 5.74
C LEU A 85 -7.62 5.27 6.91
N ARG A 86 -6.93 5.23 8.06
CA ARG A 86 -7.40 4.50 9.24
C ARG A 86 -8.72 5.07 9.78
N LEU A 87 -8.81 6.38 9.95
CA LEU A 87 -10.02 7.03 10.48
C LEU A 87 -11.21 6.86 9.55
N VAL A 88 -11.01 6.98 8.23
CA VAL A 88 -12.06 6.68 7.25
C VAL A 88 -12.50 5.23 7.38
N ASN A 89 -11.57 4.27 7.44
CA ASN A 89 -11.89 2.84 7.59
C ASN A 89 -12.71 2.55 8.86
N ILE A 90 -12.29 3.05 10.03
CA ILE A 90 -13.01 2.86 11.30
C ILE A 90 -14.40 3.52 11.28
N SER A 91 -14.51 4.70 10.66
CA SER A 91 -15.76 5.48 10.65
C SER A 91 -16.79 5.00 9.64
N MET A 92 -16.41 4.17 8.66
CA MET A 92 -17.29 3.76 7.58
C MET A 92 -18.33 2.75 8.07
N PRO A 93 -19.63 3.09 8.03
CA PRO A 93 -20.66 2.16 8.46
C PRO A 93 -20.86 1.07 7.39
N ILE A 94 -21.28 -0.10 7.84
CA ILE A 94 -21.58 -1.23 6.96
C ILE A 94 -22.98 -1.02 6.38
N PHE A 95 -23.05 -0.51 5.15
CA PHE A 95 -24.32 -0.20 4.48
C PHE A 95 -24.94 -1.39 3.72
N PHE A 96 -24.19 -2.46 3.48
CA PHE A 96 -24.59 -3.59 2.64
C PHE A 96 -24.37 -4.92 3.34
N ASP A 97 -25.16 -5.94 2.97
CA ASP A 97 -25.00 -7.31 3.45
C ASP A 97 -23.65 -7.93 3.04
N THR A 98 -23.04 -7.40 1.98
CA THR A 98 -21.71 -7.83 1.50
C THR A 98 -20.66 -6.77 1.79
N THR A 99 -19.66 -7.13 2.61
CA THR A 99 -18.53 -6.28 3.01
C THR A 99 -17.74 -5.74 1.82
N LEU A 100 -17.78 -6.41 0.66
CA LEU A 100 -17.07 -6.00 -0.55
C LEU A 100 -17.34 -4.53 -0.94
N TYR A 101 -18.60 -4.08 -0.86
CA TYR A 101 -18.96 -2.73 -1.30
C TYR A 101 -18.51 -1.64 -0.33
N VAL A 102 -18.27 -1.97 0.95
CA VAL A 102 -17.77 -1.02 1.95
C VAL A 102 -16.42 -0.45 1.52
N PHE A 103 -15.56 -1.25 0.87
CA PHE A 103 -14.27 -0.80 0.35
C PHE A 103 -14.42 0.33 -0.69
N ILE A 104 -15.48 0.36 -1.49
CA ILE A 104 -15.71 1.49 -2.42
C ILE A 104 -15.90 2.78 -1.62
N PHE A 105 -16.68 2.72 -0.53
CA PHE A 105 -16.93 3.90 0.31
C PHE A 105 -15.72 4.32 1.12
N ILE A 106 -14.82 3.40 1.47
CA ILE A 106 -13.55 3.73 2.12
C ILE A 106 -12.59 4.40 1.14
N TYR A 107 -12.31 3.75 0.00
CA TYR A 107 -11.21 4.16 -0.88
C TYR A 107 -11.60 5.23 -1.90
N ALA A 108 -12.86 5.31 -2.35
CA ALA A 108 -13.26 6.33 -3.32
C ALA A 108 -13.11 7.76 -2.77
N PRO A 109 -13.52 8.08 -1.53
CA PRO A 109 -13.26 9.40 -0.94
C PRO A 109 -11.77 9.69 -0.74
N LEU A 110 -10.95 8.67 -0.47
CA LEU A 110 -9.50 8.82 -0.29
C LEU A 110 -8.76 9.22 -1.57
N ILE A 111 -9.36 9.03 -2.75
CA ILE A 111 -8.80 9.54 -4.02
C ILE A 111 -8.62 11.07 -3.95
N ILE A 112 -9.52 11.80 -3.28
CA ILE A 112 -9.46 13.26 -3.17
C ILE A 112 -8.18 13.73 -2.45
N PRO A 113 -7.93 13.35 -1.18
CA PRO A 113 -6.72 13.77 -0.48
C PRO A 113 -5.45 13.23 -1.14
N VAL A 114 -5.46 12.01 -1.69
CA VAL A 114 -4.33 11.45 -2.45
C VAL A 114 -4.00 12.33 -3.66
N TYR A 115 -5.01 12.74 -4.43
CA TYR A 115 -4.83 13.63 -5.58
C TYR A 115 -4.33 15.01 -5.16
N LEU A 116 -4.88 15.59 -4.08
CA LEU A 116 -4.45 16.90 -3.57
C LEU A 116 -2.98 16.87 -3.15
N VAL A 117 -2.55 15.84 -2.40
CA VAL A 117 -1.15 15.65 -2.01
C VAL A 117 -0.26 15.44 -3.23
N ALA A 118 -0.63 14.54 -4.15
CA ALA A 118 0.17 14.29 -5.35
C ALA A 118 0.35 15.55 -6.21
N LYS A 119 -0.71 16.36 -6.34
CA LYS A 119 -0.70 17.63 -7.08
C LYS A 119 0.18 18.68 -6.40
N ASP A 120 0.03 18.88 -5.09
CA ASP A 120 0.81 19.87 -4.33
C ASP A 120 2.32 19.56 -4.37
N GLN A 121 2.66 18.27 -4.42
CA GLN A 121 4.03 17.82 -4.47
C GLN A 121 4.67 17.87 -5.86
N ASP A 122 3.96 18.40 -6.86
CA ASP A 122 4.34 18.41 -8.29
C ASP A 122 4.78 17.02 -8.80
N ILE A 123 4.35 15.95 -8.12
CA ILE A 123 4.67 14.60 -8.55
C ILE A 123 3.77 14.35 -9.73
N THR A 124 4.34 14.46 -10.93
CA THR A 124 3.64 14.03 -12.12
C THR A 124 3.33 12.56 -11.91
N LEU A 125 2.04 12.22 -11.85
CA LEU A 125 1.56 10.88 -12.12
C LEU A 125 2.00 10.56 -13.54
N SER A 126 3.27 10.19 -13.71
CA SER A 126 3.68 9.45 -14.88
C SER A 126 3.01 8.11 -14.67
N LEU A 127 1.75 8.03 -15.11
CA LEU A 127 1.17 6.81 -15.59
C LEU A 127 2.07 6.39 -16.76
N ARG A 128 3.29 5.93 -16.48
CA ARG A 128 3.95 4.87 -17.23
C ARG A 128 3.14 3.58 -17.01
N GLY A 129 1.85 3.71 -17.24
CA GLY A 129 0.81 2.72 -17.21
C GLY A 129 0.73 2.25 -18.64
N PHE A 130 1.33 1.10 -18.90
CA PHE A 130 1.21 0.31 -20.13
C PHE A 130 1.69 0.94 -21.45
N ARG A 131 1.77 2.26 -21.59
CA ARG A 131 1.93 2.94 -22.89
C ARG A 131 3.38 2.97 -23.40
N ASP A 132 4.36 3.02 -22.49
CA ASP A 132 5.79 2.84 -22.81
C ASP A 132 6.24 1.37 -22.72
N VAL A 133 5.32 0.45 -22.35
CA VAL A 133 5.61 -0.99 -22.26
C VAL A 133 5.46 -1.62 -23.64
N ASN A 134 6.47 -1.38 -24.46
CA ASN A 134 6.73 -2.09 -25.70
C ASN A 134 6.51 -3.61 -25.51
N ARG A 135 5.66 -4.27 -26.33
CA ARG A 135 5.41 -5.73 -26.53
C ARG A 135 5.39 -6.72 -25.34
N MET A 136 5.70 -6.31 -24.10
CA MET A 136 5.96 -7.14 -22.92
C MET A 136 4.88 -7.03 -21.85
N TRP A 137 3.78 -6.30 -22.10
CA TRP A 137 2.68 -6.14 -21.15
C TRP A 137 2.10 -7.48 -20.69
N LEU A 138 2.07 -8.50 -21.57
CA LEU A 138 1.68 -9.87 -21.21
C LEU A 138 2.60 -10.50 -20.16
N VAL A 139 3.91 -10.25 -20.26
CA VAL A 139 4.90 -10.76 -19.28
C VAL A 139 4.68 -10.09 -17.92
N TYR A 140 4.41 -8.78 -17.91
CA TYR A 140 4.09 -8.07 -16.67
C TYR A 140 2.79 -8.59 -16.05
N ILE A 141 1.71 -8.80 -16.82
CA ILE A 141 0.48 -9.37 -16.28
C ILE A 141 0.72 -10.76 -15.71
N PHE A 142 1.43 -11.62 -16.44
CA PHE A 142 1.76 -12.96 -15.97
C PHE A 142 2.58 -12.93 -14.67
N LEU A 143 3.59 -12.06 -14.58
CA LEU A 143 4.40 -11.89 -13.39
C LEU A 143 3.58 -11.33 -12.21
N ALA A 144 2.68 -10.38 -12.47
CA ALA A 144 1.77 -9.83 -11.47
C ALA A 144 0.89 -10.93 -10.87
N ILE A 145 0.30 -11.78 -11.71
CA ILE A 145 -0.54 -12.91 -11.27
C ILE A 145 0.30 -13.92 -10.47
N LEU A 146 1.49 -14.27 -10.94
CA LEU A 146 2.36 -15.23 -10.26
C LEU A 146 2.74 -14.75 -8.86
N VAL A 147 3.22 -13.51 -8.75
CA VAL A 147 3.57 -12.91 -7.46
C VAL A 147 2.33 -12.78 -6.57
N ALA A 148 1.19 -12.38 -7.15
CA ALA A 148 -0.05 -12.23 -6.42
C ALA A 148 -0.52 -13.55 -5.79
N ILE A 149 -0.46 -14.67 -6.52
CA ILE A 149 -0.82 -15.98 -5.98
C ILE A 149 0.09 -16.36 -4.82
N LEU A 150 1.41 -16.15 -4.94
CA LEU A 150 2.36 -16.50 -3.87
C LEU A 150 2.09 -15.71 -2.58
N ILE A 151 1.88 -14.40 -2.70
CA ILE A 151 1.56 -13.54 -1.55
C ILE A 151 0.20 -13.95 -0.95
N ALA A 152 -0.83 -14.09 -1.79
CA ALA A 152 -2.18 -14.45 -1.35
C ALA A 152 -2.25 -15.81 -0.64
N GLN A 153 -1.45 -16.80 -1.08
CA GLN A 153 -1.35 -18.09 -0.38
C GLN A 153 -0.69 -17.94 1.01
N GLY A 154 0.35 -17.10 1.11
CA GLY A 154 1.01 -16.79 2.37
C GLY A 154 0.06 -16.12 3.37
N GLU A 155 -0.67 -15.10 2.93
CA GLU A 155 -1.67 -14.39 3.76
C GLU A 155 -2.85 -15.32 4.11
N TYR A 156 -3.36 -16.11 3.16
CA TYR A 156 -4.44 -17.06 3.43
C TYR A 156 -4.06 -18.11 4.48
N ALA A 157 -2.80 -18.58 4.47
CA ALA A 157 -2.33 -19.54 5.47
C ALA A 157 -2.31 -18.98 6.91
N ILE A 158 -2.31 -17.65 7.06
CA ILE A 158 -2.30 -16.96 8.36
C ILE A 158 -3.71 -16.56 8.76
N LEU A 159 -4.43 -15.90 7.85
CA LEU A 159 -5.75 -15.33 8.14
C LEU A 159 -6.90 -16.33 8.02
N ALA A 160 -6.74 -17.38 7.20
CA ALA A 160 -7.84 -18.25 6.77
C ALA A 160 -9.07 -17.41 6.34
N SER A 161 -8.84 -16.42 5.49
CA SER A 161 -9.81 -15.38 5.14
C SER A 161 -11.12 -15.95 4.61
N SER A 162 -12.23 -15.31 4.98
CA SER A 162 -13.54 -15.61 4.43
C SER A 162 -13.68 -15.09 2.99
N TYR A 163 -14.58 -15.70 2.22
CA TYR A 163 -14.93 -15.20 0.90
C TYR A 163 -15.73 -13.88 0.98
N LEU A 164 -15.37 -12.91 0.14
CA LEU A 164 -16.12 -11.66 -0.05
C LEU A 164 -17.14 -11.72 -1.20
N ILE A 165 -17.12 -12.82 -1.96
CA ILE A 165 -18.08 -13.13 -3.02
C ILE A 165 -18.72 -14.49 -2.76
N SER A 166 -19.98 -14.64 -3.16
CA SER A 166 -20.78 -15.86 -2.93
C SER A 166 -20.35 -17.07 -3.74
N ASP A 167 -19.70 -16.86 -4.88
CA ASP A 167 -19.41 -17.89 -5.88
C ASP A 167 -18.34 -17.42 -6.86
N LEU A 168 -17.79 -18.35 -7.64
CA LEU A 168 -16.76 -18.11 -8.65
C LEU A 168 -17.32 -17.81 -10.05
N SER A 169 -18.57 -17.37 -10.19
CA SER A 169 -19.08 -16.94 -11.49
C SER A 169 -18.31 -15.75 -12.04
N PHE A 170 -18.33 -15.60 -13.36
CA PHE A 170 -17.67 -14.49 -14.04
C PHE A 170 -18.08 -13.12 -13.49
N ILE A 171 -19.36 -12.93 -13.16
CA ILE A 171 -19.87 -11.66 -12.62
C ILE A 171 -19.33 -11.39 -11.22
N SER A 172 -19.29 -12.40 -10.35
CA SER A 172 -18.74 -12.28 -8.99
C SER A 172 -17.24 -11.98 -9.02
N LEU A 173 -16.48 -12.68 -9.88
CA LEU A 173 -15.06 -12.43 -10.09
C LEU A 173 -14.78 -11.04 -10.68
N LEU A 174 -15.61 -10.59 -11.63
CA LEU A 174 -15.49 -9.24 -12.20
C LEU A 174 -15.74 -8.16 -11.15
N LYS A 175 -16.76 -8.33 -10.29
CA LYS A 175 -17.07 -7.39 -9.19
C LYS A 175 -15.91 -7.25 -8.21
N ILE A 176 -15.39 -8.37 -7.68
CA ILE A 176 -14.28 -8.32 -6.73
C ILE A 176 -13.01 -7.78 -7.40
N SER A 177 -12.74 -8.13 -8.65
CA SER A 177 -11.58 -7.61 -9.38
C SER A 177 -11.66 -6.10 -9.56
N LEU A 178 -12.83 -5.57 -9.90
CA LEU A 178 -13.02 -4.12 -10.04
C LEU A 178 -12.79 -3.40 -8.71
N VAL A 179 -13.37 -3.91 -7.61
CA VAL A 179 -13.22 -3.31 -6.28
C VAL A 179 -11.77 -3.40 -5.81
N MET A 180 -11.18 -4.59 -5.83
CA MET A 180 -9.87 -4.86 -5.25
C MET A 180 -8.71 -4.27 -6.07
N VAL A 181 -8.83 -4.22 -7.40
CA VAL A 181 -7.77 -3.64 -8.25
C VAL A 181 -7.89 -2.12 -8.34
N ILE A 182 -9.10 -1.59 -8.57
CA ILE A 182 -9.28 -0.16 -8.87
C ILE A 182 -9.44 0.69 -7.62
N PHE A 183 -10.09 0.19 -6.58
CA PHE A 183 -10.31 0.96 -5.35
C PHE A 183 -9.23 0.63 -4.32
N VAL A 184 -9.11 -0.62 -3.91
CA VAL A 184 -8.15 -1.01 -2.85
C VAL A 184 -6.71 -0.91 -3.35
N GLY A 185 -6.30 -1.80 -4.26
CA GLY A 185 -4.92 -1.91 -4.71
C GLY A 185 -4.38 -0.65 -5.38
N PHE A 186 -5.19 0.06 -6.16
CA PHE A 186 -4.72 1.31 -6.77
C PHE A 186 -4.52 2.43 -5.76
N VAL A 187 -5.49 2.68 -4.87
CA VAL A 187 -5.38 3.79 -3.90
C VAL A 187 -4.30 3.50 -2.86
N GLU A 188 -4.19 2.25 -2.38
CA GLU A 188 -3.12 1.89 -1.45
C GLU A 188 -1.74 2.01 -2.08
N GLU A 189 -1.52 1.49 -3.29
CA GLU A 189 -0.21 1.61 -3.92
C GLU A 189 0.13 3.08 -4.26
N LEU A 190 -0.87 3.94 -4.51
CA LEU A 190 -0.66 5.38 -4.63
C LEU A 190 -0.18 6.00 -3.30
N ILE A 191 -0.84 5.68 -2.19
CA ILE A 191 -0.46 6.17 -0.86
C ILE A 191 0.93 5.66 -0.49
N PHE A 192 1.12 4.34 -0.51
CA PHE A 192 2.32 3.69 0.03
C PHE A 192 3.51 3.77 -0.92
N ARG A 193 3.38 3.45 -2.21
CA ARG A 193 4.55 3.40 -3.11
C ARG A 193 4.81 4.71 -3.79
N PHE A 194 3.79 5.30 -4.39
CA PHE A 194 3.98 6.48 -5.21
C PHE A 194 4.32 7.70 -4.36
N ILE A 195 3.56 7.95 -3.28
CA ILE A 195 3.75 9.12 -2.41
C ILE A 195 4.71 8.79 -1.27
N LEU A 196 4.33 7.89 -0.36
CA LEU A 196 5.05 7.68 0.89
C LEU A 196 6.47 7.14 0.69
N GLN A 197 6.65 6.06 -0.07
CA GLN A 197 7.97 5.46 -0.32
C GLN A 197 8.91 6.44 -1.00
N THR A 198 8.42 7.24 -1.94
CA THR A 198 9.23 8.28 -2.60
C THR A 198 9.74 9.29 -1.57
N ARG A 199 8.88 9.82 -0.69
CA ARG A 199 9.30 10.82 0.32
C ARG A 199 10.18 10.26 1.42
N LEU A 200 9.93 9.03 1.85
CA LEU A 200 10.81 8.38 2.80
C LEU A 200 12.15 7.98 2.16
N ALA A 201 12.18 7.65 0.86
CA ALA A 201 13.41 7.41 0.13
C ALA A 201 14.24 8.70 -0.04
N ASP A 202 13.60 9.83 -0.34
CA ASP A 202 14.27 11.14 -0.43
C ASP A 202 14.89 11.55 0.93
N THR A 203 14.27 11.13 2.04
CA THR A 203 14.69 11.53 3.40
C THR A 203 15.75 10.58 3.98
N PHE A 204 15.53 9.27 3.89
CA PHE A 204 16.30 8.25 4.59
C PHE A 204 17.21 7.43 3.66
N GLY A 205 17.14 7.68 2.35
CA GLY A 205 17.76 6.84 1.32
C GLY A 205 16.80 5.74 0.84
N THR A 206 17.08 5.18 -0.34
CA THR A 206 16.13 4.30 -1.04
C THR A 206 15.76 3.04 -0.24
N TRP A 207 16.76 2.35 0.32
CA TRP A 207 16.53 1.11 1.07
C TRP A 207 15.84 1.35 2.41
N PRO A 208 16.29 2.29 3.27
CA PRO A 208 15.56 2.62 4.48
C PRO A 208 14.14 3.12 4.20
N GLY A 209 13.94 3.95 3.17
CA GLY A 209 12.61 4.40 2.76
C GLY A 209 11.69 3.24 2.40
N LEU A 210 12.16 2.29 1.60
CA LEU A 210 11.42 1.05 1.28
C LEU A 210 11.07 0.25 2.53
N ILE A 211 12.02 0.04 3.44
CA ILE A 211 11.78 -0.74 4.66
C ILE A 211 10.77 -0.03 5.57
N ILE A 212 10.92 1.27 5.81
CA ILE A 212 9.99 2.04 6.66
C ILE A 212 8.58 2.03 6.06
N THR A 213 8.43 2.26 4.75
CA THR A 213 7.12 2.16 4.09
C THR A 213 6.52 0.76 4.22
N SER A 214 7.34 -0.28 4.09
CA SER A 214 6.86 -1.67 4.17
C SER A 214 6.41 -2.03 5.59
N LEU A 215 7.14 -1.58 6.61
CA LEU A 215 6.73 -1.71 8.00
C LEU A 215 5.43 -0.95 8.28
N LEU A 216 5.31 0.28 7.78
CA LEU A 216 4.08 1.07 7.89
C LEU A 216 2.91 0.37 7.18
N PHE A 217 3.13 -0.20 6.00
CA PHE A 217 2.12 -0.97 5.28
C PHE A 217 1.65 -2.18 6.11
N GLY A 218 2.59 -2.91 6.73
CA GLY A 218 2.25 -4.05 7.56
C GLY A 218 1.48 -3.69 8.83
N VAL A 219 1.91 -2.66 9.58
CA VAL A 219 1.18 -2.25 10.80
C VAL A 219 -0.22 -1.70 10.48
N MET A 220 -0.42 -1.12 9.29
CA MET A 220 -1.75 -0.71 8.83
C MET A 220 -2.68 -1.90 8.52
N HIS A 221 -2.18 -3.14 8.57
CA HIS A 221 -3.00 -4.36 8.55
C HIS A 221 -3.32 -4.91 9.95
N SER A 222 -2.96 -4.17 11.02
CA SER A 222 -3.29 -4.48 12.43
C SER A 222 -4.76 -4.81 12.66
N GLY A 223 -5.67 -4.22 11.87
CA GLY A 223 -7.12 -4.41 11.97
C GLY A 223 -7.59 -5.85 11.74
N TYR A 224 -6.74 -6.74 11.20
CA TYR A 224 -7.05 -8.17 11.10
C TYR A 224 -6.81 -8.94 12.42
N GLY A 225 -6.19 -8.33 13.42
CA GLY A 225 -6.01 -8.94 14.75
C GLY A 225 -4.97 -10.08 14.81
N ALA A 226 -4.22 -10.32 13.74
CA ALA A 226 -3.15 -11.33 13.71
C ALA A 226 -1.74 -10.68 13.66
N PRO A 227 -0.83 -10.91 14.64
CA PRO A 227 0.51 -10.33 14.60
C PRO A 227 1.35 -10.85 13.42
N LEU A 228 1.13 -12.12 13.04
CA LEU A 228 1.83 -12.73 11.92
C LEU A 228 1.40 -12.11 10.59
N GLU A 229 0.17 -11.58 10.51
CA GLU A 229 -0.32 -10.87 9.33
C GLU A 229 0.40 -9.54 9.14
N VAL A 230 0.67 -8.80 10.23
CA VAL A 230 1.48 -7.57 10.17
C VAL A 230 2.87 -7.84 9.58
N LEU A 231 3.49 -8.97 9.93
CA LEU A 231 4.78 -9.37 9.38
C LEU A 231 4.67 -9.82 7.91
N MET A 232 3.64 -10.59 7.57
CA MET A 232 3.41 -11.07 6.20
C MET A 232 3.12 -9.92 5.23
N THR A 233 2.24 -9.01 5.61
CA THR A 233 1.91 -7.82 4.82
C THR A 233 3.08 -6.85 4.76
N ALA A 234 3.90 -6.71 5.81
CA ALA A 234 5.16 -5.97 5.71
C ALA A 234 6.12 -6.61 4.68
N PHE A 235 6.21 -7.94 4.65
CA PHE A 235 7.01 -8.66 3.65
C PHE A 235 6.45 -8.50 2.23
N ALA A 236 5.12 -8.59 2.06
CA ALA A 236 4.45 -8.24 0.80
C ALA A 236 4.76 -6.79 0.39
N GLY A 237 4.79 -5.88 1.37
CA GLY A 237 5.15 -4.48 1.17
C GLY A 237 6.57 -4.29 0.64
N VAL A 238 7.53 -5.10 1.11
CA VAL A 238 8.91 -5.11 0.58
C VAL A 238 8.91 -5.56 -0.88
N ILE A 239 8.17 -6.61 -1.22
CA ILE A 239 8.07 -7.14 -2.59
C ILE A 239 7.47 -6.07 -3.52
N LEU A 240 6.30 -5.53 -3.17
CA LEU A 240 5.61 -4.51 -3.96
C LEU A 240 6.43 -3.22 -4.07
N GLY A 241 7.06 -2.80 -2.98
CA GLY A 241 7.95 -1.64 -2.94
C GLY A 241 9.16 -1.82 -3.83
N TYR A 242 9.77 -3.01 -3.84
CA TYR A 242 10.88 -3.33 -4.73
C TYR A 242 10.44 -3.38 -6.19
N MET A 243 9.29 -4.00 -6.49
CA MET A 243 8.69 -3.99 -7.83
C MET A 243 8.47 -2.55 -8.32
N PHE A 244 7.98 -1.65 -7.45
CA PHE A 244 7.83 -0.25 -7.77
C PHE A 244 9.18 0.45 -8.02
N LEU A 245 10.21 0.19 -7.22
CA LEU A 245 11.55 0.75 -7.44
C LEU A 245 12.12 0.36 -8.81
N ARG A 246 11.94 -0.91 -9.21
CA ARG A 246 12.47 -1.45 -10.46
C ARG A 246 11.68 -1.00 -11.68
N THR A 247 10.36 -0.93 -11.58
CA THR A 247 9.49 -0.68 -12.75
C THR A 247 9.06 0.77 -12.88
N LYS A 248 9.02 1.52 -11.77
CA LYS A 248 8.42 2.86 -11.66
C LYS A 248 7.00 2.90 -12.23
N SER A 249 6.29 1.76 -12.22
CA SER A 249 4.96 1.62 -12.81
C SER A 249 3.94 1.37 -11.71
N ILE A 250 3.14 2.39 -11.40
CA ILE A 250 2.05 2.28 -10.43
C ILE A 250 1.02 1.23 -10.88
N SER A 251 0.69 1.21 -12.17
CA SER A 251 -0.29 0.27 -12.72
C SER A 251 0.13 -1.19 -12.54
N PHE A 252 1.42 -1.51 -12.67
CA PHE A 252 1.92 -2.87 -12.48
C PHE A 252 1.82 -3.33 -11.02
N VAL A 253 2.22 -2.49 -10.06
CA VAL A 253 2.13 -2.84 -8.64
C VAL A 253 0.69 -2.84 -8.13
N SER A 254 -0.16 -1.90 -8.58
CA SER A 254 -1.59 -1.90 -8.26
C SER A 254 -2.32 -3.12 -8.83
N LEU A 255 -1.95 -3.58 -10.03
CA LEU A 255 -2.50 -4.81 -10.59
C LEU A 255 -2.06 -6.03 -9.79
N THR A 256 -0.78 -6.10 -9.41
CA THR A 256 -0.24 -7.19 -8.58
C THR A 256 -0.96 -7.25 -7.24
N HIS A 257 -1.00 -6.14 -6.51
CA HIS A 257 -1.66 -6.05 -5.22
C HIS A 257 -3.18 -6.29 -5.33
N GLY A 258 -3.84 -5.70 -6.32
CA GLY A 258 -5.25 -5.98 -6.58
C GLY A 258 -5.54 -7.47 -6.81
N PHE A 259 -4.66 -8.17 -7.54
CA PHE A 259 -4.77 -9.61 -7.70
C PHE A 259 -4.49 -10.39 -6.40
N VAL A 260 -3.58 -9.93 -5.54
CA VAL A 260 -3.39 -10.53 -4.19
C VAL A 260 -4.75 -10.60 -3.50
N ASN A 261 -5.45 -9.46 -3.44
CA ASN A 261 -6.76 -9.36 -2.79
C ASN A 261 -7.85 -10.18 -3.50
N VAL A 262 -7.85 -10.26 -4.83
CA VAL A 262 -8.79 -11.13 -5.58
C VAL A 262 -8.56 -12.60 -5.23
N PHE A 263 -7.31 -13.06 -5.19
CA PHE A 263 -7.01 -14.44 -4.83
C PHE A 263 -7.32 -14.72 -3.36
N LEU A 264 -6.88 -13.84 -2.46
CA LEU A 264 -7.04 -13.98 -1.01
C LEU A 264 -8.50 -13.97 -0.56
N PHE A 265 -9.32 -13.07 -1.09
CA PHE A 265 -10.72 -12.90 -0.62
C PHE A 265 -11.76 -13.47 -1.59
N GLY A 266 -11.37 -13.87 -2.79
CA GLY A 266 -12.29 -14.31 -3.84
C GLY A 266 -12.10 -15.75 -4.29
N VAL A 267 -10.86 -16.21 -4.43
CA VAL A 267 -10.57 -17.50 -5.11
C VAL A 267 -10.15 -18.59 -4.12
N ILE A 268 -9.11 -18.32 -3.31
CA ILE A 268 -8.54 -19.31 -2.39
C ILE A 268 -9.57 -19.77 -1.34
N PRO A 269 -10.41 -18.91 -0.75
CA PRO A 269 -11.42 -19.37 0.22
C PRO A 269 -12.45 -20.35 -0.37
N HIS A 270 -12.69 -20.30 -1.70
CA HIS A 270 -13.62 -21.20 -2.39
C HIS A 270 -12.96 -22.51 -2.84
N LEU A 271 -11.69 -22.47 -3.26
CA LEU A 271 -10.97 -23.63 -3.79
C LEU A 271 -10.10 -24.35 -2.76
N GLY A 272 -9.80 -23.69 -1.64
CA GLY A 272 -8.83 -24.14 -0.65
C GLY A 272 -7.39 -23.73 -0.96
N PRO A 273 -6.46 -24.00 -0.02
CA PRO A 273 -5.02 -23.78 -0.20
C PRO A 273 -4.50 -24.41 -1.49
N GLY A 274 -3.48 -23.81 -2.10
CA GLY A 274 -2.92 -24.30 -3.37
C GLY A 274 -3.90 -24.26 -4.55
N LEU A 275 -4.99 -23.49 -4.44
CA LEU A 275 -6.07 -23.40 -5.44
C LEU A 275 -6.77 -24.75 -5.68
N GLY A 276 -6.79 -25.62 -4.67
CA GLY A 276 -7.39 -26.96 -4.76
C GLY A 276 -6.59 -27.96 -5.61
N LEU A 277 -5.35 -27.62 -5.97
CA LEU A 277 -4.45 -28.51 -6.72
C LEU A 277 -3.68 -29.49 -5.83
N PHE A 278 -3.81 -29.37 -4.50
CA PHE A 278 -3.16 -30.20 -3.49
C PHE A 278 -4.12 -30.52 -2.35
#